data_AF-A0A0A2ANE5-F1
#
_entry.id   AF-A0A0A2ANE5-F1
#
_cell.length_a   1.000
_cell.length_b   1.000
_cell.length_c   1.000
_cell.angle_alpha   90.00
_cell.angle_beta   90.00
_cell.angle_gamma   90.00
#
_symmetry.space_group_name_H-M   'P 1'
#
loop_
_entity.id
_entity.type
_entity.pdbx_description
1 polymer ?
#
loop_
_entity_poly.entity_id
_entity_poly.type
_entity_poly.pdbx_seq_one_letter_code
_entity_poly.pdbx_strand_id
1 'polypeptide(L)' 'MSERLAFLENKENIKKMIIPMESIKKPKRIIKKQLKNVNKAIIEVAEMKFVNIEEKEEKLDALVFLKNQILRKAEKLEIK' A
#
# COMPACT_ATOMS: atom_id res chain seq x y z
N MET A 1 16.58 12.18 41.52
CA MET A 1 16.66 11.78 40.09
C MET A 1 15.83 12.78 39.30
N SER A 2 16.52 13.57 38.47
CA SER A 2 16.15 14.92 38.06
C SER A 2 14.92 14.96 37.14
N GLU A 3 13.99 15.90 37.38
CA GLU A 3 12.86 16.26 36.49
C GLU A 3 13.27 16.47 35.03
N ARG A 4 14.55 16.83 34.78
CA ARG A 4 15.12 16.90 33.43
C ARG A 4 15.09 15.57 32.69
N LEU A 5 15.31 14.45 33.38
CA LEU A 5 15.26 13.13 32.75
C LEU A 5 13.84 12.79 32.33
N ALA A 6 12.85 13.02 33.21
CA ALA A 6 11.44 12.81 32.90
C ALA A 6 10.96 13.71 31.74
N PHE A 7 11.42 14.96 31.68
CA PHE A 7 11.11 15.87 30.57
C PHE A 7 11.73 15.41 29.25
N LEU A 8 12.97 14.93 29.26
CA LEU A 8 13.64 14.41 28.06
C LEU A 8 12.99 13.13 27.55
N GLU A 9 12.62 12.23 28.46
CA GLU A 9 11.94 10.97 28.16
C GLU A 9 10.54 11.22 27.58
N ASN A 10 9.79 12.17 28.15
CA ASN A 10 8.52 12.63 27.60
C ASN A 10 8.67 13.27 26.21
N LYS A 11 9.72 14.07 25.99
CA LYS A 11 10.00 14.71 24.69
C LYS A 11 10.40 13.70 23.62
N GLU A 12 11.19 12.69 23.97
CA GLU A 12 11.51 11.53 23.13
C GLU A 12 10.26 10.74 22.75
N ASN A 13 9.39 10.46 23.73
CA ASN A 13 8.13 9.76 23.51
C ASN A 13 7.18 10.53 22.59
N ILE A 14 7.09 11.86 22.76
CA ILE A 14 6.32 12.74 21.88
C ILE A 14 6.89 12.71 20.45
N LYS A 15 8.23 12.79 20.28
CA LYS A 15 8.87 12.67 18.96
C LYS A 15 8.64 11.31 18.29
N LYS A 16 8.57 10.22 19.05
CA LYS A 16 8.25 8.87 18.55
C LYS A 16 6.76 8.73 18.17
N MET A 17 5.86 9.43 18.88
CA MET A 17 4.42 9.50 18.55
C MET A 17 4.14 10.35 17.31
N ILE A 18 4.94 11.39 17.05
CA ILE A 18 4.82 12.21 15.84
C ILE A 18 5.35 11.40 14.67
N ILE A 19 4.46 10.64 14.03
CA ILE A 19 4.70 10.09 12.69
C ILE A 19 5.00 11.31 11.80
N PRO A 20 6.18 11.40 11.17
CA PRO A 20 6.52 12.57 10.38
C PRO A 20 5.48 12.70 9.26
N MET A 21 4.79 13.83 9.23
CA MET A 21 3.82 14.21 8.19
C MET A 21 4.45 14.10 6.79
N GLU A 22 5.78 14.17 6.70
CA GLU A 22 6.61 14.00 5.50
C GLU A 22 6.65 12.54 4.96
N SER A 23 6.38 11.54 5.79
CA SER A 23 6.33 10.11 5.37
C SER A 23 5.03 9.73 4.66
N ILE A 24 4.03 10.62 4.67
CA ILE A 24 2.84 10.50 3.84
C ILE A 24 3.25 10.85 2.41
N LYS A 25 3.98 9.96 1.73
CA LYS A 25 4.01 9.95 0.26
C LYS A 25 2.55 10.01 -0.17
N LYS A 26 2.12 11.14 -0.76
CA LYS A 26 0.72 11.45 -1.09
C LYS A 26 -0.02 10.16 -1.39
N PRO A 27 -1.11 9.79 -0.67
CA PRO A 27 -1.75 8.48 -0.80
C PRO A 27 -2.00 8.07 -2.26
N LYS A 28 -2.28 9.06 -3.11
CA LYS A 28 -2.35 8.95 -4.58
C LYS A 28 -1.11 8.33 -5.25
N ARG A 29 0.11 8.70 -4.84
CA ARG A 29 1.38 8.15 -5.37
C ARG A 29 1.58 6.68 -4.99
N ILE A 30 1.19 6.30 -3.77
CA ILE A 30 1.28 4.92 -3.29
C ILE A 30 0.30 4.04 -4.06
N ILE A 31 -0.96 4.47 -4.17
CA ILE A 31 -1.99 3.78 -4.96
C ILE A 31 -1.56 3.64 -6.43
N LYS A 32 -1.05 4.71 -7.04
CA LYS A 32 -0.55 4.68 -8.42
C LYS A 32 0.58 3.66 -8.60
N LYS A 33 1.47 3.53 -7.61
CA LYS A 33 2.55 2.52 -7.64
C LYS A 33 1.98 1.10 -7.50
N GLN A 34 1.03 0.89 -6.59
CA GLN A 34 0.37 -0.41 -6.41
C GLN A 34 -0.39 -0.85 -7.68
N LEU A 35 -1.16 0.06 -8.30
CA LEU A 35 -1.87 -0.22 -9.56
C LEU A 35 -0.90 -0.59 -10.70
N LYS A 36 0.24 0.11 -10.83
CA LYS A 36 1.26 -0.24 -11.83
C LYS A 36 1.81 -1.64 -11.63
N ASN A 37 2.09 -2.02 -10.38
CA ASN A 37 2.61 -3.35 -10.07
C ASN A 37 1.59 -4.45 -10.39
N VAL A 38 0.32 -4.25 -10.01
CA VAL A 38 -0.76 -5.23 -10.31
C VAL A 38 -0.98 -5.35 -11.81
N ASN A 39 -0.99 -4.24 -12.56
CA ASN A 39 -1.12 -4.30 -14.01
C ASN A 39 0.05 -5.06 -14.67
N LYS A 40 1.28 -4.88 -14.17
CA LYS A 40 2.45 -5.64 -14.66
C LYS A 40 2.28 -7.14 -14.42
N ALA A 41 1.86 -7.52 -13.21
CA ALA A 41 1.60 -8.92 -12.87
C ALA A 41 0.48 -9.54 -13.72
N ILE A 42 -0.59 -8.80 -14.04
CA ILE A 42 -1.65 -9.26 -14.93
C ILE A 42 -1.10 -9.55 -16.33
N ILE A 43 -0.26 -8.66 -16.87
CA ILE A 43 0.37 -8.84 -18.19
C ILE A 43 1.30 -10.05 -18.17
N GLU A 44 2.14 -10.18 -17.14
CA GLU A 44 3.05 -11.32 -16.98
C GLU A 44 2.28 -12.66 -16.91
N VAL A 45 1.19 -12.73 -16.15
CA VAL A 45 0.31 -13.92 -16.08
C VAL A 45 -0.42 -14.15 -17.40
N ALA A 46 -0.80 -13.11 -18.13
CA ALA A 46 -1.44 -13.27 -19.44
C ALA A 46 -0.47 -13.86 -20.48
N GLU A 47 0.79 -13.40 -20.47
CA GLU A 47 1.86 -13.80 -21.39
C GLU A 47 2.50 -15.15 -21.05
N MET A 48 2.46 -15.57 -19.78
CA MET A 48 2.93 -16.89 -19.38
C MET A 48 2.12 -18.00 -20.07
N LYS A 49 2.84 -19.02 -20.56
CA LYS A 49 2.26 -20.24 -21.09
C LYS A 49 1.92 -21.16 -19.93
N PHE A 50 0.64 -21.26 -19.61
CA PHE A 50 0.13 -22.17 -18.59
C PHE A 50 -0.18 -23.52 -19.21
N VAL A 51 0.24 -24.59 -18.54
CA VAL A 51 -0.18 -25.97 -18.87
C VAL A 51 -1.59 -26.22 -18.34
N ASN A 52 -1.93 -25.63 -17.20
CA ASN A 52 -3.26 -25.70 -16.58
C ASN A 52 -3.99 -24.35 -16.73
N ILE A 53 -5.13 -24.36 -17.44
CA ILE A 53 -5.93 -23.16 -17.73
C ILE A 53 -6.67 -22.70 -16.46
N GLU A 54 -7.13 -23.62 -15.62
CA GLU A 54 -7.88 -23.31 -14.41
C GLU A 54 -7.01 -22.53 -13.41
N GLU A 55 -5.75 -22.95 -13.23
CA GLU A 55 -4.78 -22.22 -12.40
C GLU A 55 -4.45 -20.83 -12.96
N LYS A 56 -4.48 -20.66 -14.29
CA LYS A 56 -4.31 -19.35 -14.93
C LYS A 56 -5.46 -18.42 -14.60
N GLU A 57 -6.69 -18.92 -14.71
CA GLU A 57 -7.91 -18.16 -14.43
C GLU A 57 -7.99 -17.75 -12.96
N GLU A 58 -7.73 -18.67 -12.03
CA GLU A 58 -7.70 -18.35 -10.59
C GLU A 58 -6.69 -17.26 -10.24
N LYS A 59 -5.48 -17.33 -10.82
CA LYS A 59 -4.45 -16.30 -10.62
C LYS A 59 -4.86 -14.96 -11.20
N LEU A 60 -5.52 -14.97 -12.37
CA LEU A 60 -5.99 -13.75 -13.01
C LEU A 60 -7.12 -13.11 -12.19
N ASP A 61 -8.07 -13.91 -11.71
CA ASP A 61 -9.17 -13.46 -10.86
C ASP A 61 -8.68 -12.87 -9.54
N ALA A 62 -7.70 -13.50 -8.90
CA ALA A 62 -7.08 -12.97 -7.69
C ALA A 62 -6.44 -11.58 -7.93
N LEU A 63 -5.75 -11.40 -9.07
CA LEU A 63 -5.14 -10.12 -9.44
C LEU A 63 -6.19 -9.05 -9.77
N VAL A 64 -7.28 -9.42 -10.45
CA VAL A 64 -8.41 -8.53 -10.73
C VAL A 64 -9.10 -8.11 -9.43
N PHE A 65 -9.32 -9.04 -8.50
CA PHE A 65 -9.88 -8.76 -7.19
C PHE A 65 -9.01 -7.76 -6.40
N LEU A 66 -7.69 -7.98 -6.39
CA LEU A 66 -6.74 -7.08 -5.74
C LEU A 66 -6.76 -5.68 -6.37
N LYS A 67 -6.82 -5.58 -7.69
CA LYS A 67 -6.96 -4.31 -8.42
C LYS A 67 -8.21 -3.56 -7.98
N ASN A 68 -9.34 -4.24 -7.87
CA ASN A 68 -10.61 -3.66 -7.44
C ASN A 68 -10.56 -3.13 -6.00
N GLN A 69 -9.87 -3.82 -5.09
CA GLN A 69 -9.66 -3.30 -3.73
C GLN A 69 -8.85 -2.00 -3.70
N ILE A 70 -7.79 -1.92 -4.52
CA ILE A 70 -6.95 -0.72 -4.61
C ILE A 70 -7.75 0.44 -5.18
N LEU A 71 -8.58 0.20 -6.20
CA LEU A 71 -9.47 1.21 -6.78
C LEU A 71 -10.48 1.76 -5.76
N ARG A 72 -11.14 0.89 -4.97
CA ARG A 72 -12.04 1.34 -3.90
C ARG A 72 -11.34 2.20 -2.85
N LYS A 73 -10.08 1.86 -2.50
CA LYS A 73 -9.27 2.69 -1.60
C LYS A 73 -8.91 4.04 -2.23
N ALA A 74 -8.66 4.06 -3.53
CA ALA A 74 -8.38 5.28 -4.28
C ALA A 74 -9.58 6.23 -4.30
N GLU A 75 -10.77 5.71 -4.60
CA GLU A 75 -12.02 6.47 -4.64
C GLU A 75 -12.31 7.14 -3.29
N LYS A 76 -12.18 6.40 -2.17
CA LYS A 76 -12.31 6.96 -0.82
C LYS A 76 -11.32 8.09 -0.50
N LEU A 77 -10.17 8.12 -1.18
CA LEU A 77 -9.14 9.14 -1.00
C LEU A 77 -9.31 10.35 -1.93
N GLU A 78 -10.15 10.26 -2.96
CA GLU A 78 -10.50 11.39 -3.82
C GLU A 78 -11.75 12.16 -3.33
N ILE A 79 -12.54 11.57 -2.44
CA ILE A 79 -13.74 12.19 -1.83
C ILE A 79 -13.38 13.16 -0.67
N LYS A 80 -12.09 13.46 -0.42
CA LYS A 80 -11.63 14.46 0.57
C LYS A 80 -11.16 15.74 -0.10
#